data_AF-A0A968EJ09-F1
#
_entry.id   AF-A0A968EJ09-F1
#
_cell.length_a   1.000
_cell.length_b   1.000
_cell.length_c   1.000
_cell.angle_alpha   90.00
_cell.angle_beta   90.00
_cell.angle_gamma   90.00
#
_symmetry.space_group_name_H-M   'P 1'
#
loop_
_entity.id
_entity.type
_entity.pdbx_description
1 polymer ?
#
loop_
_entity_poly.entity_id
_entity_poly.type
_entity_poly.pdbx_seq_one_letter_code
_entity_poly.pdbx_strand_id
1 'polypeptide(L)' 'SPVLLIHGDDDRNVPFSETVDLVESLSRRGVDFEQLVFPDEVHGFLLHESWVAA' A
#
# COMPACT_ATOMS: atom_id res chain seq x y z
N SER A 1 -16.57 -3.04 7.90
CA SER A 1 -16.14 -1.73 7.36
C SER A 1 -15.22 -1.98 6.20
N PRO A 2 -15.33 -1.24 5.09
CA PRO A 2 -14.39 -1.37 3.97
C PRO A 2 -12.98 -0.95 4.38
N VAL A 3 -11.96 -1.59 3.82
CA VAL A 3 -10.53 -1.31 4.05
C VAL A 3 -9.85 -1.00 2.72
N LEU A 4 -9.10 0.09 2.68
CA LEU A 4 -8.21 0.44 1.56
C LEU A 4 -6.79 0.57 2.11
N LEU A 5 -5.85 -0.14 1.49
CA LEU A 5 -4.41 -0.07 1.79
C LEU A 5 -3.71 0.73 0.70
N ILE A 6 -2.91 1.73 1.07
CA ILE A 6 -2.13 2.54 0.14
C ILE A 6 -0.68 2.59 0.63
N HIS A 7 0.29 2.28 -0.23
CA HIS A 7 1.72 2.30 0.14
C HIS A 7 2.62 2.51 -1.08
N GLY A 8 3.70 3.29 -0.93
CA GLY A 8 4.84 3.27 -1.84
C GLY A 8 5.75 2.09 -1.53
N ASP A 9 6.27 1.39 -2.55
CA ASP A 9 7.04 0.16 -2.34
C ASP A 9 8.53 0.37 -1.99
N ASP A 10 9.11 1.56 -2.23
CA ASP A 10 10.45 1.97 -1.75
C ASP A 10 10.38 2.83 -0.48
N ASP A 11 9.33 2.68 0.35
CA ASP A 11 9.28 3.31 1.67
C ASP A 11 10.33 2.70 2.62
N ARG A 12 11.33 3.51 2.99
CA ARG A 12 12.43 3.14 3.90
C ARG A 12 12.15 3.49 5.35
N ASN A 13 11.09 4.25 5.63
CA ASN A 13 10.64 4.56 6.99
C ASN A 13 9.71 3.46 7.50
N VAL A 14 8.78 3.01 6.67
CA VAL A 14 7.86 1.91 6.95
C VAL A 14 8.05 0.84 5.87
N PRO A 15 8.68 -0.31 6.19
CA PRO A 15 8.94 -1.34 5.19
C PRO A 15 7.65 -1.84 4.54
N PHE A 16 7.65 -1.98 3.21
CA PHE A 16 6.50 -2.49 2.46
C PHE A 16 6.00 -3.87 2.93
N SER A 17 6.88 -4.67 3.56
CA SER A 17 6.51 -5.94 4.19
C SER A 17 5.41 -5.81 5.25
N GLU A 18 5.27 -4.66 5.92
CA GLU A 18 4.17 -4.45 6.87
C GLU A 18 2.80 -4.45 6.18
N THR A 19 2.70 -3.92 4.96
CA THR A 19 1.48 -4.03 4.15
C THR A 19 1.23 -5.46 3.71
N VAL A 20 2.28 -6.19 3.33
CA VAL A 20 2.17 -7.61 2.97
C VAL A 20 1.62 -8.42 4.14
N ASP A 21 2.18 -8.23 5.35
CA ASP A 21 1.72 -8.91 6.57
C ASP A 21 0.24 -8.60 6.87
N LEU A 22 -0.17 -7.35 6.69
CA LEU A 22 -1.56 -6.94 6.90
C LEU A 22 -2.51 -7.54 5.85
N VAL A 23 -2.15 -7.52 4.57
CA VAL A 23 -2.89 -8.15 3.48
C VAL A 23 -3.10 -9.64 3.74
N GLU A 24 -2.05 -10.36 4.15
CA GLU A 24 -2.17 -11.77 4.49
C GLU A 24 -3.10 -11.99 5.68
N SER A 25 -2.98 -11.18 6.73
CA SER A 25 -3.82 -11.28 7.93
C SER A 25 -5.30 -11.02 7.63
N LEU A 26 -5.60 -9.99 6.84
CA LEU A 26 -6.95 -9.67 6.40
C LEU A 26 -7.54 -10.79 5.53
N SER A 27 -6.75 -11.30 4.58
CA SER A 27 -7.14 -12.42 3.72
C SER A 27 -7.47 -13.68 4.52
N ARG A 28 -6.63 -14.07 5.49
CA ARG A 28 -6.88 -15.23 6.37
C ARG A 28 -8.15 -15.08 7.21
N ARG A 29 -8.57 -13.85 7.49
CA ARG A 29 -9.77 -13.53 8.27
C ARG A 29 -11.02 -13.33 7.40
N GLY A 30 -10.89 -13.47 6.07
CA GLY A 30 -11.99 -13.25 5.13
C GLY A 30 -12.50 -11.80 5.16
N VAL A 31 -11.62 -10.84 5.44
CA VAL A 31 -11.96 -9.42 5.41
C VAL A 31 -11.72 -8.91 3.99
N ASP A 32 -12.73 -8.32 3.37
CA ASP A 32 -12.59 -7.67 2.07
C ASP A 32 -11.77 -6.39 2.19
N PHE A 33 -10.82 -6.21 1.27
CA PHE A 33 -9.99 -5.01 1.18
C PHE A 33 -9.62 -4.72 -0.28
N GLU A 34 -9.27 -3.47 -0.53
CA GLU A 34 -8.65 -2.99 -1.76
C GLU A 34 -7.22 -2.53 -1.47
N GLN A 35 -6.37 -2.52 -2.49
CA GLN A 35 -4.99 -2.07 -2.38
C GLN A 35 -4.59 -1.17 -3.56
N LEU A 36 -3.81 -0.13 -3.26
CA LEU A 36 -3.16 0.72 -4.24
C LEU A 36 -1.69 0.84 -3.86
N VAL A 37 -0.82 0.27 -4.70
CA VAL A 37 0.63 0.31 -4.50
C VAL A 37 1.20 1.27 -5.54
N PHE A 38 2.03 2.21 -5.10
CA PHE A 38 2.78 3.10 -5.98
C PHE A 38 4.22 2.59 -6.12
N PRO A 39 4.59 2.03 -7.28
CA PRO A 39 5.98 1.61 -7.53
C PRO A 39 6.93 2.80 -7.51
N ASP A 40 8.16 2.56 -7.02
CA ASP A 40 9.26 3.52 -6.96
C ASP A 40 8.97 4.77 -6.08
N GLU A 41 7.91 4.74 -5.27
CA GLU A 41 7.57 5.79 -4.31
C GLU A 41 8.05 5.49 -2.90
N VAL A 42 8.41 6.55 -2.17
CA VAL A 42 8.83 6.48 -0.77
C VAL A 42 7.65 6.79 0.17
N HIS A 43 7.91 7.06 1.45
CA HIS A 43 6.87 7.40 2.45
C HIS A 43 5.94 8.55 2.03
N GLY A 44 6.47 9.51 1.27
CA GLY A 44 5.68 10.49 0.56
C GLY A 44 5.62 10.12 -0.92
N PHE A 45 4.47 10.31 -1.56
CA PHE A 45 4.33 10.15 -3.00
C PHE A 45 4.89 11.40 -3.71
N LEU A 46 6.06 11.28 -4.34
CA LEU A 46 6.82 12.40 -4.89
C LEU A 46 6.71 12.52 -6.41
N LEU A 47 6.56 11.40 -7.12
CA LEU A 47 6.52 11.39 -8.57
C LEU A 47 5.18 11.89 -9.06
N HIS A 48 5.15 13.01 -9.79
CA HIS A 48 3.92 13.59 -10.33
C HIS A 48 3.07 12.58 -11.12
N GLU A 49 3.68 11.60 -11.79
CA GLU A 49 2.96 10.54 -12.51
C GLU A 49 2.08 9.69 -11.59
N SER A 50 2.53 9.39 -10.37
CA SER A 50 1.74 8.67 -9.35
C SER A 50 0.47 9.43 -9.02
N TRP A 51 0.53 10.76 -8.90
CA TRP A 51 -0.63 11.60 -8.60
C TRP A 51 -1.63 11.67 -9.75
N VAL A 52 -1.15 11.64 -11.00
CA VAL A 52 -1.99 11.71 -12.19
C VAL A 52 -2.65 10.37 -12.51
N ALA A 53 -1.99 9.26 -12.20
CA ALA A 53 -2.49 7.92 -12.45
C ALA A 53 -3.40 7.37 -11.34
N ALA A 54 -3.41 8.01 -10.17
CA ALA A 54 -4.21 7.64 -9.00
C ALA A 54 -5.72 7.80 -9.20
#